data_AF-A0A2T3KPE5-F1
#
_entry.id   AF-A0A2T3KPE5-F1
#
_cell.length_a   1.000
_cell.length_b   1.000
_cell.length_c   1.000
_cell.angle_alpha   90.00
_cell.angle_beta   90.00
_cell.angle_gamma   90.00
#
_symmetry.space_group_name_H-M   'P 1'
#
loop_
_entity.id
_entity.type
_entity.pdbx_description
1 polymer ?
#
loop_
_entity_poly.entity_id
_entity_poly.type
_entity_poly.pdbx_seq_one_letter_code
_entity_poly.pdbx_strand_id
1 'polypeptide(L)'
;MLNLEFDFKRKLVNPKMIEVDGKEHISFDSVPWRSAEEGQQARVLFDGWRADNCLKTMANWESWEDYYESAITTKGTGIKVTAEGSIGVLRRIFIRAAVQKQWGCDSGLTYKALAEQLTGLGYATTVDECKNAKRAKLPEHAVPVTVGTTTFVKMLLEYYPAMDLFKLFPLGRMDEVMQRLAKV
;
A
#
# COMPACT_ATOMS: atom_id res chain seq x y z
N MET A 1 28.84 14.43 -12.23
CA MET A 1 28.04 14.68 -11.01
C MET A 1 28.12 13.41 -10.18
N LEU A 2 28.62 13.47 -8.94
CA LEU A 2 28.71 12.30 -8.07
C LEU A 2 27.31 12.03 -7.49
N ASN A 3 26.72 10.88 -7.78
CA ASN A 3 25.44 10.50 -7.17
C ASN A 3 25.69 10.06 -5.73
N LEU A 4 25.17 10.82 -4.76
CA LEU A 4 25.28 10.54 -3.32
C LEU A 4 24.02 9.85 -2.77
N GLU A 5 23.08 9.47 -3.63
CA GLU A 5 21.90 8.71 -3.21
C GLU A 5 22.28 7.30 -2.76
N PHE A 6 21.48 6.77 -1.84
CA PHE A 6 21.68 5.43 -1.31
C PHE A 6 21.55 4.38 -2.42
N ASP A 7 22.54 3.51 -2.54
CA ASP A 7 22.70 2.58 -3.66
C ASP A 7 21.90 1.24 -3.47
N PHE A 8 21.01 1.17 -2.48
CA PHE A 8 20.14 0.03 -2.17
C PHE A 8 20.83 -1.34 -2.02
N LYS A 9 22.13 -1.37 -1.72
CA LYS A 9 22.88 -2.61 -1.39
C LYS A 9 22.32 -3.35 -0.17
N ARG A 10 21.57 -2.65 0.69
CA ARG A 10 20.85 -3.18 1.85
C ARG A 10 19.42 -2.65 1.85
N LYS A 11 18.52 -3.35 2.53
CA LYS A 11 17.14 -2.90 2.72
C LYS A 11 17.09 -1.83 3.79
N LEU A 12 16.57 -0.64 3.45
CA LEU A 12 16.31 0.43 4.41
C LEU A 12 15.10 0.08 5.28
N VAL A 13 15.20 0.31 6.58
CA VAL A 13 14.13 0.10 7.58
C VAL A 13 14.19 1.21 8.64
N ASN A 14 13.12 1.33 9.44
CA ASN A 14 13.03 2.31 10.54
C ASN A 14 13.37 3.76 10.11
N PRO A 15 12.63 4.33 9.13
CA PRO A 15 12.82 5.71 8.71
C PRO A 15 12.58 6.68 9.89
N LYS A 16 13.43 7.71 10.02
CA LYS A 16 13.26 8.78 11.00
C LYS A 16 13.87 10.08 10.50
N MET A 17 13.28 11.21 10.90
CA MET A 17 13.92 12.52 10.73
C MET A 17 14.89 12.76 11.90
N ILE A 18 16.09 13.22 11.60
CA ILE A 18 17.10 13.64 12.57
C ILE A 18 17.59 15.04 12.24
N GLU A 19 17.92 15.81 13.26
CA GLU A 19 18.60 17.09 13.09
C GLU A 19 20.12 16.88 13.07
N VAL A 20 20.78 17.47 12.08
CA VAL A 20 22.24 17.53 11.97
C VAL A 20 22.61 18.95 11.57
N ASP A 21 23.36 19.65 12.42
CA ASP A 21 23.81 21.02 12.17
C ASP A 21 22.67 21.99 11.79
N GLY A 22 21.57 21.94 12.56
CA GLY A 22 20.38 22.78 12.36
C GLY A 22 19.58 22.47 11.10
N LYS A 23 19.81 21.32 10.45
CA LYS A 23 19.05 20.86 9.28
C LYS A 23 18.45 19.49 9.52
N GLU A 24 17.24 19.29 9.01
CA GLU A 24 16.58 17.99 9.07
C GLU A 24 17.03 17.06 7.94
N HIS A 25 17.33 15.82 8.31
CA HIS A 25 17.74 14.76 7.40
C HIS A 25 16.95 13.50 7.69
N ILE A 26 16.50 12.82 6.64
CA ILE A 26 15.98 11.46 6.79
C ILE A 26 17.15 10.49 7.05
N SER A 27 16.94 9.60 8.00
CA SER A 27 17.88 8.56 8.42
C SER A 27 17.17 7.22 8.53
N PHE A 28 17.93 6.14 8.37
CA PHE A 28 17.41 4.78 8.31
C PHE A 28 18.36 3.82 9.04
N ASP A 29 17.80 2.75 9.59
CA ASP A 29 18.54 1.53 9.85
C ASP A 29 18.60 0.67 8.57
N SER A 30 19.39 -0.41 8.56
CA SER A 30 19.41 -1.31 7.39
C SER A 30 19.62 -2.78 7.73
N VAL A 31 18.92 -3.64 7.00
CA VAL A 31 18.98 -5.11 7.10
C VAL A 31 19.43 -5.71 5.76
N PRO A 32 20.01 -6.93 5.75
CA PRO A 32 20.30 -7.60 4.48
C PRO A 32 19.01 -7.87 3.70
N TRP A 33 19.10 -7.84 2.37
CA TRP A 33 18.06 -8.41 1.51
C TRP A 33 17.98 -9.92 1.73
N ARG A 34 16.80 -10.52 1.51
CA ARG A 34 16.66 -11.99 1.65
C ARG A 34 17.41 -12.72 0.55
N SER A 35 17.51 -12.10 -0.63
CA SER A 35 18.29 -12.60 -1.75
C SER A 35 18.89 -11.46 -2.58
N ALA A 36 19.84 -11.80 -3.46
CA ALA A 36 20.43 -10.85 -4.40
C ALA A 36 19.39 -10.32 -5.40
N GLU A 37 18.44 -11.18 -5.80
CA GLU A 37 17.36 -10.84 -6.73
C GLU A 37 16.42 -9.78 -6.15
N GLU A 38 16.03 -9.91 -4.87
CA GLU A 38 15.23 -8.89 -4.19
C GLU A 38 15.94 -7.53 -4.16
N GLY A 39 17.25 -7.53 -3.83
CA GLY A 39 18.06 -6.31 -3.82
C GLY A 39 18.18 -5.67 -5.20
N GLN A 40 18.41 -6.49 -6.24
CA GLN A 40 18.46 -5.99 -7.61
C GLN A 40 17.10 -5.43 -8.07
N GLN A 41 16.00 -6.10 -7.72
CA GLN A 41 14.65 -5.59 -8.00
C GLN A 41 14.39 -4.26 -7.31
N ALA A 42 14.77 -4.12 -6.03
CA ALA A 42 14.63 -2.87 -5.30
C ALA A 42 15.42 -1.74 -5.94
N ARG A 43 16.67 -1.99 -6.37
CA ARG A 43 17.48 -1.00 -7.08
C ARG A 43 16.83 -0.54 -8.39
N VAL A 44 16.36 -1.48 -9.22
CA VAL A 44 15.69 -1.16 -10.49
C VAL A 44 14.44 -0.31 -10.27
N LEU A 45 13.63 -0.66 -9.26
CA LEU A 45 12.45 0.12 -8.90
C LEU A 45 12.82 1.50 -8.36
N PHE A 46 13.87 1.59 -7.55
CA PHE A 46 14.34 2.86 -7.00
C PHE A 46 14.87 3.78 -8.10
N ASP A 47 15.59 3.24 -9.08
CA ASP A 47 16.02 3.97 -10.28
C ASP A 47 14.84 4.57 -11.06
N GLY A 48 13.73 3.83 -11.16
CA GLY A 48 12.49 4.34 -11.76
C GLY A 48 11.84 5.44 -10.93
N TRP A 49 11.73 5.24 -9.61
CA TRP A 49 11.12 6.22 -8.70
C TRP A 49 11.93 7.53 -8.63
N ARG A 50 13.26 7.44 -8.55
CA ARG A 50 14.15 8.60 -8.40
C ARG A 50 14.38 9.40 -9.69
N ALA A 51 13.78 9.00 -10.81
CA ALA A 51 13.79 9.79 -12.04
C ALA A 51 13.17 11.18 -11.81
N ASP A 52 12.09 11.23 -11.02
CA ASP A 52 11.34 12.45 -10.69
C ASP A 52 11.30 12.75 -9.18
N ASN A 53 11.94 11.93 -8.34
CA ASN A 53 11.89 12.03 -6.88
C ASN A 53 13.30 11.98 -6.24
N CYS A 54 13.41 12.45 -5.00
CA CYS A 54 14.64 12.33 -4.21
C CYS A 54 14.31 12.02 -2.76
N LEU A 55 15.01 11.06 -2.16
CA LEU A 55 14.72 10.57 -0.80
C LEU A 55 15.30 11.51 0.27
N LYS A 56 14.50 12.50 0.69
CA LYS A 56 14.92 13.53 1.68
C LYS A 56 14.03 13.63 2.91
N THR A 57 12.76 13.28 2.77
CA THR A 57 11.73 13.48 3.79
C THR A 57 10.94 12.21 4.05
N MET A 58 10.18 12.17 5.14
CA MET A 58 9.24 11.07 5.43
C MET A 58 8.20 10.90 4.31
N ALA A 59 7.72 12.01 3.73
CA ALA A 59 6.80 11.94 2.58
C ALA A 59 7.46 11.29 1.35
N ASN A 60 8.75 11.55 1.12
CA ASN A 60 9.48 10.86 0.05
C ASN A 60 9.66 9.37 0.36
N TRP A 61 9.91 9.02 1.63
CA TRP A 61 9.96 7.63 2.04
C TRP A 61 8.62 6.92 1.82
N GLU A 62 7.51 7.51 2.23
CA GLU A 62 6.18 6.94 2.03
C GLU A 62 5.84 6.77 0.55
N SER A 63 6.21 7.75 -0.29
CA SER A 63 6.07 7.66 -1.75
C SER A 63 6.91 6.51 -2.34
N TRP A 64 8.16 6.36 -1.88
CA TRP A 64 9.02 5.25 -2.30
C TRP A 64 8.48 3.89 -1.83
N GLU A 65 8.07 3.78 -0.55
CA GLU A 65 7.50 2.56 0.01
C GLU A 65 6.24 2.17 -0.77
N ASP A 66 5.35 3.12 -1.04
CA ASP A 66 4.13 2.88 -1.83
C ASP A 66 4.45 2.34 -3.23
N TYR A 67 5.40 2.97 -3.92
CA TYR A 67 5.83 2.56 -5.25
C TYR A 67 6.42 1.14 -5.25
N TYR A 68 7.36 0.87 -4.34
CA TYR A 68 8.03 -0.41 -4.22
C TYR A 68 7.04 -1.53 -3.83
N GLU A 69 6.27 -1.32 -2.76
CA GLU A 69 5.33 -2.31 -2.23
C GLU A 69 4.22 -2.62 -3.23
N SER A 70 3.71 -1.61 -3.94
CA SER A 70 2.74 -1.78 -5.02
C SER A 70 3.30 -2.63 -6.15
N ALA A 71 4.53 -2.36 -6.59
CA ALA A 71 5.15 -3.10 -7.68
C ALA A 71 5.39 -4.58 -7.34
N ILE A 72 5.88 -4.88 -6.14
CA ILE A 72 6.16 -6.27 -5.75
C ILE A 72 4.88 -7.06 -5.43
N THR A 73 3.90 -6.42 -4.78
CA THR A 73 2.69 -7.12 -4.29
C THR A 73 1.69 -7.40 -5.41
N THR A 74 1.58 -6.50 -6.40
CA THR A 74 0.61 -6.66 -7.50
C THR A 74 1.13 -7.47 -8.68
N LYS A 75 2.42 -7.84 -8.69
CA LYS A 75 3.02 -8.65 -9.75
C LYS A 75 2.28 -9.99 -9.89
N GLY A 76 1.71 -10.24 -11.06
CA GLY A 76 1.03 -11.50 -11.38
C GLY A 76 -0.38 -11.67 -10.78
N THR A 77 -0.89 -10.73 -10.01
CA THR A 77 -2.23 -10.82 -9.41
C THR A 77 -3.34 -10.46 -10.40
N GLY A 78 -2.99 -9.69 -11.44
CA GLY A 78 -3.91 -9.19 -12.46
C GLY A 78 -4.56 -7.85 -12.10
N ILE A 79 -4.25 -7.26 -10.93
CA ILE A 79 -4.60 -5.88 -10.62
C ILE A 79 -3.48 -4.94 -11.07
N LYS A 80 -3.84 -3.83 -11.71
CA LYS A 80 -2.88 -2.80 -12.12
C LYS A 80 -2.78 -1.72 -11.05
N VAL A 81 -1.55 -1.28 -10.78
CA VAL A 81 -1.27 -0.06 -10.02
C VAL A 81 -1.59 1.13 -10.92
N THR A 82 -2.29 2.12 -10.38
CA THR A 82 -2.65 3.37 -11.06
C THR A 82 -1.94 4.53 -10.35
N ALA A 83 -2.18 5.77 -10.79
CA ALA A 83 -1.66 6.96 -10.09
C ALA A 83 -2.13 7.07 -8.62
N GLU A 84 -3.17 6.33 -8.23
CA GLU A 84 -3.66 6.23 -6.85
C GLU A 84 -2.80 5.31 -5.95
N GLY A 85 -1.74 4.69 -6.49
CA GLY A 85 -0.81 3.86 -5.73
C GLY A 85 -1.46 2.64 -5.06
N SER A 86 -0.94 2.28 -3.88
CA SER A 86 -1.46 1.14 -3.10
C SER A 86 -2.89 1.35 -2.59
N ILE A 87 -3.28 2.60 -2.31
CA ILE A 87 -4.64 2.95 -1.88
C ILE A 87 -5.65 2.59 -2.97
N GLY A 88 -5.36 2.93 -4.23
CA GLY A 88 -6.22 2.54 -5.35
C GLY A 88 -6.35 1.03 -5.50
N VAL A 89 -5.28 0.28 -5.24
CA VAL A 89 -5.29 -1.20 -5.23
C VAL A 89 -6.23 -1.72 -4.15
N LEU A 90 -6.06 -1.27 -2.90
CA LEU A 90 -6.94 -1.64 -1.78
C LEU A 90 -8.40 -1.28 -2.06
N ARG A 91 -8.68 -0.04 -2.48
CA ARG A 91 -10.04 0.45 -2.77
C ARG A 91 -10.74 -0.46 -3.78
N ARG A 92 -10.07 -0.80 -4.88
CA ARG A 92 -10.63 -1.70 -5.91
C ARG A 92 -10.86 -3.12 -5.39
N ILE A 93 -9.94 -3.68 -4.60
CA ILE A 93 -10.10 -5.02 -4.03
C ILE A 93 -11.24 -5.03 -3.01
N PHE A 94 -11.30 -4.04 -2.13
CA PHE A 94 -12.33 -3.88 -1.12
C PHE A 94 -13.73 -3.76 -1.75
N ILE A 95 -13.92 -2.89 -2.74
CA ILE A 95 -15.22 -2.74 -3.43
C ILE A 95 -15.65 -4.07 -4.06
N ARG A 96 -14.72 -4.82 -4.68
CA ARG A 96 -15.01 -6.15 -5.23
C ARG A 96 -15.44 -7.13 -4.14
N ALA A 97 -14.71 -7.20 -3.03
CA ALA A 97 -15.06 -8.06 -1.90
C ALA A 97 -16.45 -7.71 -1.33
N ALA A 98 -16.73 -6.42 -1.10
CA ALA A 98 -18.01 -5.95 -0.57
C ALA A 98 -19.19 -6.27 -1.51
N VAL A 99 -19.07 -5.93 -2.79
CA VAL A 99 -20.12 -6.16 -3.80
C VAL A 99 -20.33 -7.66 -4.09
N GLN A 100 -19.27 -8.46 -4.01
CA GLN A 100 -19.33 -9.91 -4.17
C GLN A 100 -19.73 -10.64 -2.88
N LYS A 101 -19.87 -9.91 -1.77
CA LYS A 101 -20.24 -10.44 -0.44
C LYS A 101 -19.25 -11.49 0.08
N GLN A 102 -17.96 -11.23 -0.14
CA GLN A 102 -16.87 -12.10 0.29
C GLN A 102 -16.04 -11.45 1.38
N TRP A 103 -15.29 -12.29 2.11
CA TRP A 103 -14.24 -11.87 3.05
C TRP A 103 -14.75 -10.95 4.17
N GLY A 104 -16.01 -11.08 4.56
CA GLY A 104 -16.61 -10.25 5.61
C GLY A 104 -16.80 -8.77 5.26
N CYS A 105 -16.69 -8.41 3.97
CA CYS A 105 -16.85 -7.04 3.50
C CYS A 105 -18.31 -6.65 3.15
N ASP A 106 -19.30 -7.53 3.38
CA ASP A 106 -20.71 -7.22 3.13
C ASP A 106 -21.34 -6.51 4.34
N SER A 107 -21.88 -5.31 4.12
CA SER A 107 -22.66 -4.55 5.10
C SER A 107 -24.12 -4.37 4.68
N GLY A 108 -24.56 -5.04 3.60
CA GLY A 108 -25.92 -4.90 3.06
C GLY A 108 -26.19 -3.60 2.32
N LEU A 109 -25.16 -2.75 2.12
CA LEU A 109 -25.30 -1.47 1.43
C LEU A 109 -25.63 -1.63 -0.05
N THR A 110 -26.41 -0.68 -0.56
CA THR A 110 -26.57 -0.49 -2.00
C THR A 110 -25.27 0.02 -2.63
N TYR A 111 -25.11 -0.14 -3.94
CA TYR A 111 -23.94 0.39 -4.66
C TYR A 111 -23.76 1.90 -4.48
N LYS A 112 -24.87 2.63 -4.38
CA LYS A 112 -24.87 4.08 -4.13
C LYS A 112 -24.34 4.38 -2.72
N ALA A 113 -24.89 3.72 -1.71
CA ALA A 113 -24.48 3.93 -0.32
C ALA A 113 -23.02 3.50 -0.07
N LEU A 114 -22.55 2.42 -0.70
CA LEU A 114 -21.14 2.01 -0.63
C LEU A 114 -20.21 3.09 -1.24
N ALA A 115 -20.57 3.62 -2.41
CA ALA A 115 -19.79 4.67 -3.06
C ALA A 115 -19.76 5.97 -2.25
N GLU A 116 -20.90 6.37 -1.68
CA GLU A 116 -21.02 7.53 -0.79
C GLU A 116 -20.21 7.35 0.50
N GLN A 117 -20.25 6.16 1.11
CA GLN A 117 -19.48 5.87 2.32
C GLN A 117 -17.97 5.97 2.06
N LEU A 118 -17.46 5.33 1.01
CA LEU A 118 -16.03 5.38 0.69
C LEU A 118 -15.58 6.79 0.33
N THR A 119 -16.40 7.54 -0.42
CA THR A 119 -16.13 8.95 -0.74
C THR A 119 -16.15 9.81 0.53
N GLY A 120 -17.08 9.56 1.46
CA GLY A 120 -17.14 10.23 2.76
C GLY A 120 -15.93 9.96 3.65
N LEU A 121 -15.28 8.81 3.49
CA LEU A 121 -14.00 8.47 4.14
C LEU A 121 -12.77 9.08 3.42
N GLY A 122 -12.96 9.86 2.35
CA GLY A 122 -11.89 10.47 1.57
C GLY A 122 -11.39 9.65 0.37
N TYR A 123 -12.03 8.52 0.07
CA TYR A 123 -11.65 7.63 -1.04
C TYR A 123 -12.69 7.69 -2.16
N ALA A 124 -12.55 8.73 -3.01
CA ALA A 124 -13.46 9.00 -4.12
C ALA A 124 -13.83 7.72 -4.88
N THR A 125 -15.11 7.38 -4.85
CA THR A 125 -15.64 6.14 -5.41
C THR A 125 -16.96 6.43 -6.12
N THR A 126 -17.15 5.85 -7.30
CA THR A 126 -18.36 6.02 -8.09
C THR A 126 -19.28 4.81 -8.01
N VAL A 127 -20.57 5.01 -8.26
CA VAL A 127 -21.56 3.91 -8.33
C VAL A 127 -21.21 2.92 -9.45
N ASP A 128 -20.63 3.40 -10.55
CA ASP A 128 -20.26 2.54 -11.68
C ASP A 128 -19.05 1.66 -11.36
N GLU A 129 -18.09 2.12 -10.55
CA GLU A 129 -17.04 1.26 -10.01
C GLU A 129 -17.65 0.11 -9.19
N CYS A 130 -18.64 0.38 -8.34
CA CYS A 130 -19.36 -0.64 -7.57
C CYS A 130 -20.09 -1.64 -8.49
N LYS A 131 -20.79 -1.18 -9.53
CA LYS A 131 -21.47 -2.07 -10.50
C LYS A 131 -20.48 -2.98 -11.21
N ASN A 132 -19.37 -2.41 -11.70
CA ASN A 132 -18.34 -3.13 -12.44
C ASN A 132 -17.63 -4.18 -11.56
N ALA A 133 -17.51 -3.90 -10.27
CA ALA A 133 -16.86 -4.80 -9.32
C ALA A 133 -17.57 -6.15 -9.15
N LYS A 134 -18.89 -6.25 -9.43
CA LYS A 134 -19.66 -7.50 -9.24
C LYS A 134 -19.14 -8.67 -10.06
N ARG A 135 -18.58 -8.41 -11.25
CA ARG A 135 -18.08 -9.44 -12.18
C ARG A 135 -16.55 -9.48 -12.27
N ALA A 136 -15.86 -8.55 -11.60
CA ALA A 136 -14.42 -8.46 -11.69
C ALA A 136 -13.74 -9.59 -10.91
N LYS A 137 -12.59 -10.08 -11.40
CA LYS A 137 -11.76 -11.01 -10.64
C LYS A 137 -11.38 -10.40 -9.29
N LEU A 138 -11.48 -11.18 -8.23
CA LEU A 138 -11.13 -10.78 -6.87
C LEU A 138 -9.81 -11.47 -6.47
N PRO A 139 -8.64 -10.81 -6.67
CA PRO A 139 -7.35 -11.41 -6.34
C PRO A 139 -7.10 -11.37 -4.82
N GLU A 140 -6.72 -12.52 -4.26
CA GLU A 140 -6.23 -12.61 -2.88
C GLU A 140 -4.79 -12.11 -2.76
N HIS A 141 -4.42 -11.65 -1.57
CA HIS A 141 -3.05 -11.31 -1.16
C HIS A 141 -2.39 -10.19 -1.97
N ALA A 142 -3.20 -9.35 -2.62
CA ALA A 142 -2.78 -8.36 -3.60
C ALA A 142 -2.74 -6.92 -3.07
N VAL A 143 -3.08 -6.69 -1.79
CA VAL A 143 -3.01 -5.37 -1.16
C VAL A 143 -1.59 -5.12 -0.63
N PRO A 144 -0.86 -4.10 -1.13
CA PRO A 144 0.47 -3.76 -0.60
C PRO A 144 0.41 -3.36 0.87
N VAL A 145 1.45 -3.66 1.66
CA VAL A 145 1.52 -3.26 3.08
C VAL A 145 2.24 -1.90 3.15
N THR A 146 1.47 -0.82 3.26
CA THR A 146 1.96 0.56 3.26
C THR A 146 1.25 1.37 4.36
N VAL A 147 1.80 2.52 4.75
CA VAL A 147 1.11 3.44 5.68
C VAL A 147 -0.31 3.74 5.19
N GLY A 148 -0.46 4.13 3.92
CA GLY A 148 -1.76 4.50 3.34
C GLY A 148 -2.80 3.38 3.35
N THR A 149 -2.40 2.15 3.02
CA THR A 149 -3.32 0.99 3.05
C THR A 149 -3.69 0.59 4.48
N THR A 150 -2.75 0.63 5.42
CA THR A 150 -3.05 0.31 6.82
C THR A 150 -3.97 1.34 7.47
N THR A 151 -3.77 2.63 7.17
CA THR A 151 -4.67 3.71 7.61
C THR A 151 -6.07 3.53 7.03
N PHE A 152 -6.17 3.18 5.73
CA PHE A 152 -7.46 2.93 5.11
C PHE A 152 -8.15 1.69 5.70
N VAL A 153 -7.44 0.58 5.87
CA VAL A 153 -7.98 -0.64 6.50
C VAL A 153 -8.47 -0.36 7.92
N LYS A 154 -7.75 0.42 8.72
CA LYS A 154 -8.20 0.79 10.07
C LYS A 154 -9.57 1.48 10.04
N MET A 155 -9.78 2.42 9.12
CA MET A 155 -11.10 3.04 8.93
C MET A 155 -12.16 2.07 8.43
N LEU A 156 -11.80 1.13 7.53
CA LEU A 156 -12.75 0.12 7.04
C LEU A 156 -13.18 -0.84 8.15
N LEU A 157 -12.29 -1.23 9.07
CA LEU A 157 -12.60 -2.15 10.16
C LEU A 157 -13.69 -1.61 11.12
N GLU A 158 -13.84 -0.29 11.23
CA GLU A 158 -14.94 0.32 12.00
C GLU A 158 -16.33 0.02 11.41
N TYR A 159 -16.41 -0.17 10.08
CA TYR A 159 -17.66 -0.49 9.38
C TYR A 159 -17.78 -1.98 9.02
N TYR A 160 -16.65 -2.66 8.86
CA TYR A 160 -16.54 -4.05 8.42
C TYR A 160 -15.65 -4.84 9.38
N PRO A 161 -16.08 -5.05 10.64
CA PRO A 161 -15.25 -5.68 11.67
C PRO A 161 -14.92 -7.15 11.38
N ALA A 162 -15.71 -7.81 10.52
CA ALA A 162 -15.47 -9.18 10.08
C ALA A 162 -14.55 -9.29 8.84
N MET A 163 -13.99 -8.17 8.36
CA MET A 163 -13.16 -8.13 7.17
C MET A 163 -11.92 -9.02 7.32
N ASP A 164 -11.76 -9.97 6.40
CA ASP A 164 -10.66 -10.94 6.42
C ASP A 164 -9.36 -10.34 5.85
N LEU A 165 -8.50 -9.88 6.76
CA LEU A 165 -7.20 -9.28 6.40
C LEU A 165 -6.25 -10.28 5.73
N PHE A 166 -6.36 -11.58 6.02
CA PHE A 166 -5.52 -12.62 5.40
C PHE A 166 -5.79 -12.77 3.90
N LYS A 167 -7.00 -12.45 3.47
CA LYS A 167 -7.37 -12.44 2.05
C LYS A 167 -6.90 -11.18 1.33
N LEU A 168 -6.70 -10.08 2.04
CA LEU A 168 -6.25 -8.82 1.47
C LEU A 168 -4.73 -8.76 1.28
N PHE A 169 -3.97 -9.02 2.35
CA PHE A 169 -2.53 -8.76 2.40
C PHE A 169 -1.67 -9.99 2.04
N PRO A 170 -0.40 -9.80 1.64
CA PRO A 170 0.55 -10.88 1.36
C PRO A 170 0.68 -11.89 2.50
N LEU A 171 0.71 -13.18 2.13
CA LEU A 171 1.01 -14.26 3.06
C LEU A 171 2.37 -14.04 3.72
N GLY A 172 2.46 -14.31 5.03
CA GLY A 172 3.68 -14.13 5.82
C GLY A 172 4.01 -12.69 6.21
N ARG A 173 3.13 -11.71 5.93
CA ARG A 173 3.28 -10.32 6.39
C ARG A 173 2.22 -9.87 7.38
N MET A 174 1.40 -10.79 7.90
CA MET A 174 0.32 -10.42 8.81
C MET A 174 0.82 -9.78 10.10
N ASP A 175 1.95 -10.25 10.65
CA ASP A 175 2.54 -9.63 11.84
C ASP A 175 2.89 -8.15 11.59
N GLU A 176 3.42 -7.83 10.40
CA GLU A 176 3.71 -6.45 10.00
C GLU A 176 2.42 -5.64 9.85
N VAL A 177 1.38 -6.20 9.23
CA VAL A 177 0.06 -5.56 9.09
C VAL A 177 -0.50 -5.21 10.47
N MET A 178 -0.52 -6.16 11.41
CA MET A 178 -1.05 -5.94 12.75
C MET A 178 -0.22 -4.90 13.53
N GLN A 179 1.11 -4.94 13.40
CA GLN A 179 1.99 -3.92 14.02
C GLN A 179 1.74 -2.52 13.45
N ARG A 180 1.51 -2.37 12.15
CA ARG A 180 1.22 -1.08 11.52
C ARG A 180 -0.17 -0.57 11.89
N LEU A 181 -1.19 -1.44 11.90
CA LEU A 181 -2.55 -1.09 12.33
C LEU A 181 -2.61 -0.56 13.77
N ALA A 182 -1.73 -1.06 14.65
CA ALA A 182 -1.63 -0.56 16.03
C ALA A 182 -0.94 0.81 16.17
N LYS A 183 -0.24 1.28 15.12
CA LYS A 183 0.55 2.52 15.14
C LYS A 183 -0.10 3.68 14.39
N VAL A 184 -0.90 3.39 13.37
CA VAL A 184 -1.76 4.37 12.69
C VAL A 184 -3.02 4.62 13.50
#